data_AF-A0A937ITH5-F1
#
_entry.id   AF-A0A937ITH5-F1
#
_cell.length_a   1.000
_cell.length_b   1.000
_cell.length_c   1.000
_cell.angle_alpha   90.00
_cell.angle_beta   90.00
_cell.angle_gamma   90.00
#
_symmetry.space_group_name_H-M   'P 1'
#
loop_
_entity.id
_entity.type
_entity.pdbx_description
1 polymer ?
#
loop_
_entity_poly.entity_id
_entity_poly.type
_entity_poly.pdbx_seq_one_letter_code
_entity_poly.pdbx_strand_id
1 'polypeptide(L)'
;MLIFLESRKFQVVLASLVREKFKMDHSPLIINGLISGEARQERVNTFQSNPIGFDVMIISPKAGGVGLTLTAANNVIHLERWWNPAVEDQCTDRAY
;
A
#
# COMPACT_ATOMS: atom_id res chain seq x y z
N MET A 1 2.75 -7.54 -0.36
CA MET A 1 3.65 -6.59 0.32
C MET A 1 3.02 -5.20 0.37
N LEU A 2 3.25 -4.44 1.45
CA LEU A 2 2.87 -3.03 1.56
C LEU A 2 4.10 -2.12 1.40
N ILE A 3 3.93 -1.04 0.65
CA ILE A 3 4.93 0.02 0.51
C ILE A 3 4.30 1.34 0.96
N PHE A 4 4.86 1.95 2.00
CA PHE A 4 4.46 3.26 2.48
C PHE A 4 5.24 4.37 1.79
N LEU A 5 4.50 5.29 1.16
CA LEU A 5 5.04 6.40 0.38
C LEU A 5 4.05 7.55 0.35
N GLU A 6 4.41 8.75 0.83
CA GLU A 6 3.52 9.90 0.89
C GLU A 6 3.46 10.64 -0.46
N SER A 7 4.59 10.75 -1.15
CA SER A 7 4.65 11.53 -2.38
C SER A 7 3.87 10.90 -3.53
N ARG A 8 2.70 11.48 -3.84
CA ARG A 8 1.77 11.02 -4.89
C ARG A 8 2.41 10.84 -6.26
N LYS A 9 3.33 11.73 -6.63
CA LYS A 9 4.04 11.62 -7.92
C LYS A 9 4.90 10.34 -7.95
N PHE A 10 5.61 10.06 -6.85
CA PHE A 10 6.42 8.86 -6.75
C PHE A 10 5.58 7.59 -6.64
N GLN A 11 4.38 7.63 -6.04
CA GLN A 11 3.48 6.48 -6.02
C GLN A 11 3.18 5.96 -7.44
N VAL A 12 2.87 6.87 -8.37
CA VAL A 12 2.59 6.51 -9.77
C VAL A 12 3.83 5.95 -10.45
N VAL A 13 4.97 6.63 -10.31
CA VAL A 13 6.23 6.18 -10.91
C VAL A 13 6.66 4.82 -10.37
N LEU A 14 6.58 4.63 -9.04
CA LEU A 14 6.93 3.38 -8.39
C LEU A 14 6.02 2.24 -8.83
N ALA A 15 4.71 2.47 -8.94
CA ALA A 15 3.77 1.45 -9.42
C ALA A 15 4.17 0.97 -10.83
N SER A 16 4.49 1.88 -11.73
CA SER A 16 4.99 1.54 -13.07
C SER A 16 6.30 0.76 -13.03
N LEU A 17 7.28 1.21 -12.25
CA LEU A 17 8.57 0.55 -12.13
C LEU A 17 8.48 -0.85 -11.51
N VAL A 18 7.67 -1.02 -10.47
CA VAL A 18 7.45 -2.31 -9.81
C VAL A 18 6.78 -3.28 -10.78
N ARG A 19 5.72 -2.84 -11.48
CA ARG A 19 5.05 -3.66 -12.48
C ARG A 19 6.02 -4.16 -13.55
N GLU A 20 6.83 -3.26 -14.11
CA GLU A 20 7.78 -3.59 -15.18
C GLU A 20 8.89 -4.51 -14.67
N LYS A 21 9.52 -4.15 -13.55
CA LYS A 21 10.65 -4.88 -12.97
C LYS A 21 10.28 -6.30 -12.56
N PHE A 22 9.09 -6.49 -12.01
CA PHE A 22 8.61 -7.79 -11.53
C PHE A 22 7.65 -8.50 -12.51
N LYS A 23 7.44 -7.92 -13.70
CA LYS A 23 6.56 -8.45 -14.75
C LYS A 23 5.16 -8.81 -14.24
N MET A 24 4.57 -7.91 -13.45
CA MET A 24 3.23 -8.12 -12.89
C MET A 24 2.15 -7.97 -13.95
N ASP A 25 1.12 -8.81 -13.88
CA ASP A 25 -0.02 -8.77 -14.80
C ASP A 25 -0.83 -7.47 -14.67
N HIS A 26 -0.84 -6.88 -13.47
CA HIS A 26 -1.48 -5.60 -13.18
C HIS A 26 -0.54 -4.64 -12.47
N SER A 27 -0.88 -3.35 -12.50
CA SER A 27 -0.18 -2.35 -11.70
C SER A 27 -0.50 -2.54 -10.21
N PRO A 28 0.46 -2.25 -9.32
CA PRO A 28 0.22 -2.15 -7.88
C PRO A 28 -0.97 -1.25 -7.55
N LEU A 29 -1.79 -1.67 -6.60
CA LEU A 29 -2.90 -0.87 -6.12
C LEU A 29 -2.38 0.29 -5.26
N ILE A 30 -2.96 1.48 -5.41
CA ILE A 30 -2.55 2.66 -4.64
C ILE A 30 -3.69 3.10 -3.72
N ILE A 31 -3.41 3.38 -2.45
CA ILE A 31 -4.38 3.99 -1.54
C ILE A 31 -3.80 5.29 -1.01
N ASN A 32 -4.45 6.41 -1.34
CA ASN A 32 -4.08 7.73 -0.86
C ASN A 32 -5.33 8.60 -0.61
N GLY A 33 -5.12 9.85 -0.17
CA GLY A 33 -6.19 10.78 0.16
C GLY A 33 -7.12 11.21 -0.99
N LEU A 34 -6.86 10.78 -2.23
CA LEU A 34 -7.74 11.05 -3.39
C LEU A 34 -8.75 9.92 -3.65
N ILE A 35 -8.58 8.77 -2.99
CA ILE A 35 -9.45 7.61 -3.18
C ILE A 35 -10.62 7.68 -2.21
N SER A 36 -11.85 7.59 -2.74
CA SER A 36 -13.08 7.54 -1.96
C SER A 36 -13.08 6.35 -1.00
N GLY A 37 -13.92 6.39 0.04
CA GLY A 37 -14.03 5.29 1.01
C GLY A 37 -14.40 3.96 0.35
N GLU A 38 -15.33 3.98 -0.59
CA GLU A 38 -15.78 2.80 -1.33
C GLU A 38 -14.67 2.21 -2.21
N ALA A 39 -14.05 3.03 -3.07
CA ALA A 39 -12.96 2.59 -3.94
C ALA A 39 -11.73 2.11 -3.14
N ARG A 40 -11.52 2.64 -1.93
CA ARG A 40 -10.50 2.16 -1.01
C ARG A 40 -10.82 0.75 -0.55
N GLN A 41 -12.05 0.50 -0.10
CA GLN A 41 -12.47 -0.82 0.35
C GLN A 41 -12.40 -1.86 -0.77
N GLU A 42 -12.77 -1.48 -2.00
CA GLU A 42 -12.63 -2.33 -3.18
C GLU A 42 -11.17 -2.75 -3.42
N ARG A 43 -10.23 -1.80 -3.34
CA ARG A 43 -8.79 -2.09 -3.49
C ARG A 43 -8.27 -2.99 -2.37
N VAL A 44 -8.72 -2.77 -1.14
CA VAL A 44 -8.38 -3.62 0.02
C VAL A 44 -8.89 -5.04 -0.22
N ASN A 45 -10.15 -5.20 -0.62
CA ASN A 45 -10.75 -6.50 -0.90
C ASN A 45 -10.01 -7.22 -2.03
N THR A 46 -9.65 -6.50 -3.10
CA THR A 46 -8.91 -7.03 -4.25
C THR A 46 -7.54 -7.56 -3.85
N PHE A 47 -6.82 -6.81 -3.02
CA PHE A 47 -5.50 -7.24 -2.54
C PHE A 47 -5.58 -8.43 -1.60
N GLN A 48 -6.64 -8.53 -0.79
CA GLN A 48 -6.82 -9.63 0.14
C GLN A 48 -7.39 -10.89 -0.49
N SER A 49 -8.11 -10.78 -1.62
CA SER A 49 -8.73 -11.93 -2.29
C SER A 49 -7.75 -12.80 -3.06
N ASN A 50 -6.54 -12.31 -3.33
CA ASN A 50 -5.49 -13.06 -4.03
C ASN A 50 -4.21 -13.21 -3.17
N PRO A 51 -4.24 -14.06 -2.12
CA PRO A 51 -3.08 -14.24 -1.24
C PRO A 51 -1.95 -15.07 -1.88
N ILE A 52 -2.19 -15.69 -3.04
CA ILE A 52 -1.22 -16.59 -3.68
C ILE A 52 -0.47 -15.82 -4.78
N GLY A 53 0.80 -15.54 -4.52
CA GLY A 53 1.69 -14.91 -5.49
C GLY A 53 2.35 -13.63 -4.96
N PHE A 54 3.07 -12.95 -5.84
CA PHE A 54 3.70 -11.67 -5.53
C PHE A 54 2.75 -10.53 -5.89
N ASP A 55 2.36 -9.74 -4.89
CA ASP A 55 1.59 -8.50 -5.11
C ASP A 55 2.08 -7.36 -4.21
N VAL A 56 1.86 -6.13 -4.66
CA VAL A 56 2.31 -4.90 -4.02
C VAL A 56 1.14 -3.93 -3.92
N MET A 57 0.94 -3.39 -2.73
CA MET A 57 0.06 -2.24 -2.50
C MET A 57 0.87 -1.06 -1.99
N ILE A 58 0.65 0.11 -2.58
CA ILE A 58 1.29 1.37 -2.21
C ILE A 58 0.30 2.20 -1.40
N ILE A 59 0.69 2.64 -0.20
CA ILE A 59 -0.19 3.34 0.73
C ILE A 59 0.46 4.64 1.19
N SER A 60 -0.27 5.75 1.16
CA SER A 60 0.18 6.95 1.86
C SER A 60 0.05 6.76 3.38
N PRO A 61 1.06 7.09 4.20
CA PRO A 61 0.97 6.97 5.67
C PRO A 61 -0.31 7.56 6.27
N LYS A 62 -0.77 8.71 5.76
CA LYS A 62 -2.05 9.33 6.18
C LYS A 62 -3.28 8.45 5.94
N ALA A 63 -3.26 7.64 4.87
CA ALA A 63 -4.32 6.68 4.57
C ALA A 63 -4.16 5.36 5.34
N GLY A 64 -2.99 5.07 5.91
CA GLY A 64 -2.79 3.94 6.82
C GLY A 64 -3.50 4.14 8.17
N GLY A 65 -3.68 5.39 8.62
CA GLY A 65 -4.29 5.73 9.91
C GLY A 65 -5.81 5.52 10.01
N VAL A 66 -6.49 5.10 8.94
CA VAL A 66 -7.97 5.01 8.89
C VAL A 66 -8.55 3.63 9.24
N GLY A 67 -7.75 2.72 9.80
CA GLY A 67 -8.30 1.42 10.24
C GLY A 67 -8.36 0.35 9.16
N LEU A 68 -7.44 0.33 8.19
CA LEU A 68 -7.36 -0.76 7.20
C LEU A 68 -6.68 -1.99 7.82
N THR A 69 -7.27 -3.16 7.66
CA THR A 69 -6.65 -4.45 8.02
C THR A 69 -6.19 -5.15 6.74
N LEU A 70 -4.89 -5.40 6.59
CA LEU A 70 -4.27 -5.88 5.35
C LEU A 70 -3.41 -7.14 5.61
N THR A 71 -4.01 -8.15 6.24
CA THR A 71 -3.33 -9.39 6.69
C THR A 71 -2.76 -10.26 5.56
N ALA A 72 -3.18 -10.02 4.31
CA ALA A 72 -2.56 -10.68 3.15
C ALA A 72 -1.12 -10.20 2.89
N ALA A 73 -0.70 -9.07 3.47
CA ALA A 73 0.67 -8.61 3.35
C ALA A 73 1.60 -9.29 4.37
N ASN A 74 2.73 -9.79 3.89
CA ASN A 74 3.77 -10.43 4.70
C ASN A 74 5.04 -9.58 4.85
N ASN A 75 5.11 -8.45 4.15
CA ASN A 75 6.26 -7.55 4.12
C ASN A 75 5.76 -6.11 4.12
N VAL A 76 6.45 -5.25 4.88
CA VAL A 76 6.20 -3.80 4.96
C VAL A 76 7.48 -3.05 4.67
N ILE A 77 7.43 -2.11 3.72
CA ILE A 77 8.54 -1.22 3.38
C ILE A 77 8.10 0.22 3.56
N HIS A 78 8.84 0.99 4.37
CA HIS A 78 8.67 2.44 4.48
C HIS A 78 9.72 3.14 3.60
N LEU A 79 9.31 3.66 2.43
CA LEU A 79 10.24 4.35 1.52
C LEU A 79 10.48 5.81 1.90
N GLU A 80 9.50 6.43 2.57
CA GLU A 80 9.63 7.76 3.15
C GLU A 80 9.39 7.63 4.65
N ARG A 81 10.37 8.10 5.45
CA ARG A 81 10.22 8.12 6.91
C ARG A 81 9.26 9.22 7.30
N TRP A 82 8.23 8.85 8.04
CA TRP A 82 7.34 9.82 8.66
C TRP A 82 8.03 10.40 9.90
N TRP A 83 7.84 11.69 10.18
CA TRP A 83 8.50 12.38 11.30
C TRP A 83 7.96 11.93 12.67
N ASN A 84 6.76 11.37 12.70
CA ASN A 84 6.10 10.88 13.91
C ASN A 84 6.19 9.34 13.97
N PRO A 85 7.01 8.77 14.89
CA PRO A 85 7.19 7.32 15.03
C PRO A 85 5.88 6.55 15.24
N ALA A 86 4.93 7.13 16.00
CA ALA A 86 3.67 6.47 16.30
C ALA A 86 2.80 6.21 15.04
N VAL A 87 2.97 7.02 13.99
CA VAL A 87 2.27 6.82 12.71
C VAL A 87 2.92 5.69 11.91
N GLU A 88 4.24 5.53 12.00
CA GLU A 88 4.97 4.46 11.33
C GLU A 88 4.68 3.11 11.97
N ASP A 89 4.65 3.04 13.31
CA ASP A 89 4.24 1.86 14.07
C ASP A 89 2.82 1.46 13.69
N GLN A 90 1.88 2.42 13.69
CA GLN A 90 0.49 2.18 13.28
C GLN A 90 0.37 1.65 11.84
N CYS A 91 1.25 2.09 10.94
CA CYS A 91 1.27 1.62 9.56
C CYS A 91 1.81 0.18 9.45
N THR A 92 2.83 -0.15 10.26
CA THR A 92 3.43 -1.49 10.30
C THR A 92 2.46 -2.52 10.89
N ASP A 93 1.74 -2.14 11.95
CA ASP A 93 0.70 -2.94 12.61
C ASP A 93 -0.48 -3.31 11.68
N ARG A 94 -0.54 -2.80 10.43
CA ARG A 94 -1.62 -3.17 9.48
C ARG A 94 -1.34 -4.42 8.67
N ALA A 95 -0.08 -4.83 8.58
CA ALA A 95 0.31 -6.07 7.91
C ALA A 95 0.19 -7.31 8.80
N TYR A 96 -0.05 -7.11 10.11
CA TYR A 96 -0.16 -8.17 11.12
C TYR A 96 -1.52 -8.11 11.81
#